data_AF-A0A365ZJK3-F1
#
_entry.id   AF-A0A365ZJK3-F1
#
_cell.length_a   1.000
_cell.length_b   1.000
_cell.length_c   1.000
_cell.angle_alpha   90.00
_cell.angle_beta   90.00
_cell.angle_gamma   90.00
#
_symmetry.space_group_name_H-M   'P 1'
#
loop_
_entity.id
_entity.type
_entity.pdbx_description
1 polymer ?
#
loop_
_entity_poly.entity_id
_entity_poly.type
_entity_poly.pdbx_seq_one_letter_code
_entity_poly.pdbx_strand_id
1 'polypeptide(L)'
;MSRRFYLSVTSPLGSLTWPCSGPEGGSGARPTPRGAAYRICERRSVFRRTAPTGRLAATALAGVALAALLASAQPATATGTTASPRVPTSVNAAFDEAAAAYDVPRDLLVAVGYGETRLNSHDGLPSQARGYGVMHLVDNPTHRTLDLAADETGLPVDELRENTPANILGAAAVLRAYADDLGTDIEGQDDDVDAWYDVVVEYGGASSDAAARLYADAVYDLLENGVEAAVDGGETVVVPPRPVFPDRGSLGAADVGASSEDYPPALWVPAHAENYAAGRSAAIDTVVIHVTQGSYAGSISWFQNPASQVSAHYVIRSSDGEVTQTVRDGDTAWHARSANSHSIGIEHEGWVDEPEWFTDSMYRSSAALTAHLAAEYGIPLDRQHIVGHAEVPGNDHTDPGPNWDWNYYMELVGGEPGEPGEPGTPELDFPSYSTLRSGSSGAQVTALQYLLNQNGQDAGTVDGQFGPATEAAVRGFQTAKGLSSDGIVGRQTWTALLSAGAQTSLGQGSTGEAVSRLQRALTAALGRTVSVDGQFGPLTRQAVTDYQSSRGLDADGLVGPQTWTALQAGR
;
A
#
# COMPACT_ATOMS: atom_id res chain seq x y z
N MET A 1 -3.78 -3.54 -54.84
CA MET A 1 -2.76 -4.59 -54.66
C MET A 1 -2.78 -4.99 -53.20
N SER A 2 -3.57 -6.02 -52.85
CA SER A 2 -3.72 -6.49 -51.47
C SER A 2 -2.92 -7.78 -51.31
N ARG A 3 -1.90 -7.77 -50.45
CA ARG A 3 -1.13 -8.96 -50.09
C ARG A 3 -1.64 -9.49 -48.75
N ARG A 4 -2.35 -10.63 -48.81
CA ARG A 4 -2.58 -11.51 -47.66
C ARG A 4 -1.32 -12.34 -47.45
N PHE A 5 -0.79 -12.35 -46.22
CA PHE A 5 0.21 -13.33 -45.80
C PHE A 5 -0.50 -14.44 -45.02
N TYR A 6 -0.33 -15.67 -45.48
CA TYR A 6 -0.64 -16.90 -44.75
C TYR A 6 0.64 -17.35 -44.04
N LEU A 7 0.56 -17.60 -42.74
CA LEU A 7 1.56 -18.37 -42.00
C LEU A 7 0.88 -19.63 -41.44
N SER A 8 1.31 -20.76 -41.98
CA SER A 8 0.97 -22.11 -41.58
C SER A 8 1.92 -22.52 -40.46
N VAL A 9 1.38 -22.90 -39.30
CA VAL A 9 2.13 -23.60 -38.24
C VAL A 9 1.53 -25.00 -38.08
N THR A 10 2.36 -25.99 -38.35
CA THR A 10 2.09 -27.42 -38.17
C THR A 10 2.40 -27.82 -36.73
N SER A 11 1.41 -28.33 -36.01
CA SER A 11 1.56 -28.97 -34.69
C SER A 11 1.65 -30.49 -34.83
N PRO A 12 2.56 -31.19 -34.12
CA PRO A 12 2.52 -32.64 -34.02
C PRO A 12 2.03 -33.09 -32.63
N LEU A 13 1.20 -34.15 -32.64
CA LEU A 13 0.84 -35.05 -31.52
C LEU A 13 -0.20 -34.47 -30.52
N GLY A 14 -1.30 -35.13 -30.18
CA GLY A 14 -1.84 -36.43 -30.55
C GLY A 14 -3.25 -36.54 -29.98
N SER A 15 -4.23 -36.85 -30.83
CA SER A 15 -5.61 -37.09 -30.45
C SER A 15 -5.77 -38.50 -29.88
N LEU A 16 -6.15 -38.61 -28.61
CA LEU A 16 -6.64 -39.84 -28.01
C LEU A 16 -8.17 -39.78 -27.91
N THR A 17 -8.83 -40.49 -28.84
CA THR A 17 -10.25 -40.81 -28.79
C THR A 17 -10.45 -42.14 -28.06
N TRP A 18 -11.37 -42.21 -27.09
CA TRP A 18 -12.06 -43.45 -26.70
C TRP A 18 -13.56 -43.21 -26.52
N PRO A 19 -14.41 -44.23 -26.76
CA PRO A 19 -15.80 -44.06 -27.13
C PRO A 19 -16.73 -44.10 -25.90
N CYS A 20 -17.76 -43.25 -25.90
CA CYS A 20 -18.92 -43.41 -25.04
C CYS A 20 -20.06 -44.03 -25.84
N SER A 21 -20.51 -45.21 -25.40
CA SER A 21 -21.76 -45.84 -25.84
C SER A 21 -22.73 -45.80 -24.66
N GLY A 22 -23.93 -45.24 -24.86
CA GLY A 22 -25.03 -45.30 -23.90
C GLY A 22 -26.25 -44.54 -24.42
N PRO A 23 -27.48 -45.10 -24.34
CA PRO A 23 -28.58 -44.74 -25.24
C PRO A 23 -29.52 -43.65 -24.71
N GLU A 24 -30.32 -43.13 -25.65
CA GLU A 24 -31.41 -42.16 -25.51
C GLU A 24 -32.52 -42.57 -24.53
N GLY A 25 -33.19 -41.55 -23.94
CA GLY A 25 -34.63 -41.64 -23.67
C GLY A 25 -35.15 -40.96 -22.40
N GLY A 26 -35.91 -39.87 -22.57
CA GLY A 26 -37.23 -39.74 -21.93
C GLY A 26 -37.37 -38.96 -20.60
N SER A 27 -37.75 -37.69 -20.74
CA SER A 27 -38.78 -36.94 -19.99
C SER A 27 -39.18 -37.36 -18.55
N GLY A 28 -39.09 -36.37 -17.65
CA GLY A 28 -40.21 -35.94 -16.80
C GLY A 28 -40.51 -36.72 -15.52
N ALA A 29 -40.14 -36.12 -14.37
CA ALA A 29 -40.96 -35.95 -13.15
C ALA A 29 -40.07 -35.76 -11.91
N ARG A 30 -40.38 -34.76 -11.08
CA ARG A 30 -39.87 -34.64 -9.70
C ARG A 30 -40.29 -35.86 -8.87
N PRO A 31 -39.46 -36.31 -7.93
CA PRO A 31 -39.80 -36.05 -6.52
C PRO A 31 -38.58 -35.78 -5.61
N THR A 32 -38.86 -35.13 -4.48
CA THR A 32 -38.00 -34.93 -3.30
C THR A 32 -37.40 -36.23 -2.73
N PRO A 33 -36.28 -36.15 -1.99
CA PRO A 33 -36.24 -36.71 -0.62
C PRO A 33 -35.47 -35.79 0.35
N ARG A 34 -35.99 -35.46 1.55
CA ARG A 34 -35.89 -36.24 2.81
C ARG A 34 -34.53 -36.91 3.06
N GLY A 35 -33.77 -36.28 3.96
CA GLY A 35 -32.95 -36.85 5.04
C GLY A 35 -32.31 -38.23 4.87
N ALA A 36 -30.98 -38.24 4.89
CA ALA A 36 -30.20 -39.37 5.37
C ALA A 36 -29.02 -38.83 6.20
N ALA A 37 -28.99 -39.25 7.46
CA ALA A 37 -27.91 -39.03 8.41
C ALA A 37 -26.61 -39.67 7.91
N TYR A 38 -25.51 -38.93 7.94
CA TYR A 38 -24.17 -39.52 7.84
C TYR A 38 -23.68 -39.90 9.22
N ARG A 39 -23.32 -41.18 9.34
CA ARG A 39 -22.70 -41.78 10.51
C ARG A 39 -21.24 -41.34 10.62
N ILE A 40 -20.92 -40.98 11.85
CA ILE A 40 -19.62 -40.99 12.53
C ILE A 40 -18.69 -42.09 12.00
N CYS A 41 -17.48 -41.69 11.63
CA CYS A 41 -16.29 -42.55 11.58
C CYS A 41 -15.19 -41.90 12.42
N GLU A 42 -15.24 -42.10 13.75
CA GLU A 42 -14.12 -41.82 14.64
C GLU A 42 -12.98 -42.82 14.36
N ARG A 43 -11.82 -42.33 13.92
CA ARG A 43 -10.56 -43.09 14.01
C ARG A 43 -9.96 -42.88 15.40
N ARG A 44 -10.13 -43.88 16.27
CA ARG A 44 -9.36 -43.99 17.51
C ARG A 44 -7.97 -44.55 17.22
N SER A 45 -6.95 -43.73 17.39
CA SER A 45 -5.53 -44.13 17.41
C SER A 45 -5.21 -44.74 18.78
N VAL A 46 -4.86 -46.02 18.82
CA VAL A 46 -4.43 -46.73 20.03
C VAL A 46 -2.92 -46.53 20.20
N PHE A 47 -2.51 -45.69 21.16
CA PHE A 47 -1.12 -45.62 21.61
C PHE A 47 -0.80 -46.83 22.51
N ARG A 48 0.14 -47.68 22.08
CA ARG A 48 0.79 -48.68 22.94
C ARG A 48 2.13 -48.13 23.44
N ARG A 49 2.22 -47.89 24.75
CA ARG A 49 3.48 -47.66 25.47
C ARG A 49 4.22 -48.98 25.65
N THR A 50 5.51 -49.02 25.34
CA THR A 50 6.45 -50.03 25.83
C THR A 50 7.73 -49.37 26.28
N ALA A 51 8.01 -49.46 27.58
CA ALA A 51 9.33 -49.22 28.17
C ALA A 51 10.21 -50.48 28.04
N PRO A 52 11.54 -50.34 28.17
CA PRO A 52 12.23 -51.29 29.03
C PRO A 52 13.22 -50.63 30.00
N THR A 53 13.21 -51.17 31.22
CA THR A 53 14.22 -51.03 32.26
C THR A 53 15.40 -51.99 32.04
N GLY A 54 16.62 -51.58 32.40
CA GLY A 54 17.73 -52.51 32.61
C GLY A 54 19.09 -51.84 32.87
N ARG A 55 19.51 -51.81 34.15
CA ARG A 55 20.88 -51.47 34.60
C ARG A 55 21.81 -52.68 34.42
N LEU A 56 23.12 -52.46 34.22
CA LEU A 56 24.21 -52.91 35.10
C LEU A 56 25.60 -52.54 34.55
N ALA A 57 26.53 -52.37 35.50
CA ALA A 57 27.87 -51.79 35.39
C ALA A 57 28.97 -52.78 34.92
N ALA A 58 30.11 -52.26 34.44
CA ALA A 58 31.46 -52.67 34.90
C ALA A 58 32.57 -51.78 34.29
N THR A 59 33.54 -51.48 35.15
CA THR A 59 34.78 -50.69 35.01
C THR A 59 35.93 -51.41 34.30
N ALA A 60 36.83 -50.69 33.62
CA ALA A 60 38.29 -50.94 33.63
C ALA A 60 39.15 -49.77 33.10
N LEU A 61 39.95 -49.22 34.03
CA LEU A 61 41.19 -48.43 33.99
C LEU A 61 42.10 -48.47 32.72
N ALA A 62 42.68 -47.32 32.34
CA ALA A 62 44.06 -46.89 32.68
C ALA A 62 44.66 -45.92 31.64
N GLY A 63 45.29 -44.83 32.08
CA GLY A 63 46.18 -44.01 31.24
C GLY A 63 46.38 -42.57 31.70
N VAL A 64 47.24 -42.37 32.70
CA VAL A 64 47.61 -41.08 33.31
C VAL A 64 48.65 -40.33 32.46
N ALA A 65 48.48 -39.02 32.28
CA ALA A 65 49.58 -38.06 32.26
C ALA A 65 49.12 -36.70 32.81
N LEU A 66 49.83 -36.25 33.83
CA LEU A 66 49.53 -35.15 34.76
C LEU A 66 50.44 -33.95 34.46
N ALA A 67 49.88 -32.74 34.40
CA ALA A 67 50.52 -31.44 34.72
C ALA A 67 49.41 -30.37 34.81
N ALA A 68 48.75 -30.13 35.95
CA ALA A 68 49.18 -29.32 37.11
C ALA A 68 49.28 -27.80 36.83
N LEU A 69 48.26 -27.00 37.21
CA LEU A 69 48.22 -26.20 38.45
C LEU A 69 47.09 -25.13 38.46
N LEU A 70 46.13 -25.35 39.38
CA LEU A 70 45.48 -24.40 40.31
C LEU A 70 44.94 -23.03 39.83
N ALA A 71 43.61 -22.94 39.74
CA ALA A 71 42.85 -21.76 40.19
C ALA A 71 41.58 -22.21 40.92
N SER A 72 41.30 -21.55 42.03
CA SER A 72 40.27 -21.85 43.04
C SER A 72 38.84 -21.96 42.48
N ALA A 73 38.18 -23.09 42.74
CA ALA A 73 36.73 -23.22 42.61
C ALA A 73 36.05 -22.71 43.90
N GLN A 74 35.28 -21.64 43.80
CA GLN A 74 34.19 -21.37 44.75
C GLN A 74 32.90 -21.99 44.18
N PRO A 75 32.00 -22.53 45.03
CA PRO A 75 30.69 -22.96 44.57
C PRO A 75 29.87 -21.72 44.24
N ALA A 76 29.69 -21.44 42.95
CA ALA A 76 28.67 -20.50 42.49
C ALA A 76 27.31 -21.15 42.74
N THR A 77 26.60 -20.66 43.75
CA THR A 77 25.17 -20.88 43.89
C THR A 77 24.47 -20.26 42.68
N ALA A 78 24.04 -21.10 41.74
CA ALA A 78 23.15 -20.70 40.67
C ALA A 78 21.81 -20.32 41.29
N THR A 79 21.67 -19.05 41.64
CA THR A 79 20.38 -18.42 41.83
C THR A 79 19.80 -18.26 40.43
N GLY A 80 18.82 -19.09 40.09
CA GLY A 80 18.00 -18.89 38.91
C GLY A 80 17.18 -17.62 39.11
N THR A 81 17.76 -16.48 38.73
CA THR A 81 16.99 -15.28 38.44
C THR A 81 16.32 -15.55 37.10
N THR A 82 15.02 -15.84 37.13
CA THR A 82 14.17 -15.67 35.95
C THR A 82 14.34 -14.23 35.49
N ALA A 83 15.14 -14.03 34.44
CA ALA A 83 15.19 -12.74 33.76
C ALA A 83 13.76 -12.48 33.25
N SER A 84 13.18 -11.34 33.64
CA SER A 84 11.99 -10.84 32.94
C SER A 84 12.29 -10.81 31.43
N PRO A 85 11.31 -11.11 30.57
CA PRO A 85 11.49 -11.00 29.12
C PRO A 85 12.06 -9.61 28.82
N ARG A 86 13.19 -9.57 28.13
CA ARG A 86 13.79 -8.31 27.72
C ARG A 86 12.99 -7.84 26.53
N VAL A 87 12.36 -6.67 26.61
CA VAL A 87 11.75 -6.04 25.43
C VAL A 87 12.87 -5.78 24.41
N PRO A 88 12.77 -6.26 23.16
CA PRO A 88 13.75 -6.01 22.12
C PRO A 88 14.04 -4.52 21.98
N THR A 89 15.31 -4.16 21.84
CA THR A 89 15.73 -2.74 21.79
C THR A 89 15.66 -2.12 20.39
N SER A 90 15.30 -2.91 19.37
CA SER A 90 15.10 -2.46 17.99
C SER A 90 14.08 -3.37 17.28
N VAL A 91 13.55 -2.91 16.14
CA VAL A 91 12.60 -3.66 15.31
C VAL A 91 13.30 -4.85 14.64
N ASN A 92 14.54 -4.72 14.15
CA ASN A 92 15.25 -5.91 13.63
C ASN A 92 15.44 -6.98 14.70
N ALA A 93 15.80 -6.59 15.93
CA ALA A 93 15.94 -7.52 17.04
C ALA A 93 14.58 -8.16 17.40
N ALA A 94 13.48 -7.42 17.31
CA ALA A 94 12.15 -7.98 17.51
C ALA A 94 11.81 -9.06 16.47
N PHE A 95 12.12 -8.83 15.19
CA PHE A 95 11.96 -9.85 14.15
C PHE A 95 12.86 -11.07 14.39
N ASP A 96 14.14 -10.87 14.74
CA ASP A 96 15.08 -11.96 15.05
C ASP A 96 14.60 -12.81 16.23
N GLU A 97 14.19 -12.15 17.32
CA GLU A 97 13.75 -12.82 18.55
C GLU A 97 12.41 -13.53 18.36
N ALA A 98 11.46 -12.92 17.65
CA ALA A 98 10.16 -13.52 17.37
C ALA A 98 10.28 -14.74 16.42
N ALA A 99 11.06 -14.61 15.36
CA ALA A 99 11.38 -15.70 14.45
C ALA A 99 12.00 -16.90 15.20
N ALA A 100 13.00 -16.63 16.04
CA ALA A 100 13.65 -17.68 16.85
C ALA A 100 12.76 -18.26 17.96
N ALA A 101 11.78 -17.49 18.48
CA ALA A 101 10.90 -17.95 19.54
C ALA A 101 9.84 -18.95 19.03
N TYR A 102 9.42 -18.81 17.78
CA TYR A 102 8.33 -19.58 17.18
C TYR A 102 8.74 -20.39 15.95
N ASP A 103 10.04 -20.54 15.70
CA ASP A 103 10.60 -21.28 14.57
C ASP A 103 9.96 -20.84 13.22
N VAL A 104 9.84 -19.53 13.02
CA VAL A 104 9.32 -18.91 11.78
C VAL A 104 10.49 -18.29 11.01
N PRO A 105 10.58 -18.45 9.67
CA PRO A 105 11.60 -17.76 8.89
C PRO A 105 11.50 -16.24 9.06
N ARG A 106 12.58 -15.62 9.54
CA ARG A 106 12.62 -14.18 9.83
C ARG A 106 12.20 -13.33 8.62
N ASP A 107 12.73 -13.65 7.44
CA ASP A 107 12.47 -12.87 6.23
C ASP A 107 11.01 -12.98 5.77
N LEU A 108 10.37 -14.14 5.98
CA LEU A 108 8.94 -14.34 5.77
C LEU A 108 8.13 -13.45 6.72
N LEU A 109 8.48 -13.45 8.00
CA LEU A 109 7.80 -12.62 9.01
C LEU A 109 7.91 -11.13 8.67
N VAL A 110 9.08 -10.66 8.22
CA VAL A 110 9.25 -9.28 7.74
C VAL A 110 8.41 -9.02 6.49
N ALA A 111 8.40 -9.93 5.51
CA ALA A 111 7.63 -9.78 4.27
C ALA A 111 6.11 -9.71 4.54
N VAL A 112 5.61 -10.52 5.48
CA VAL A 112 4.22 -10.43 5.95
C VAL A 112 3.95 -9.05 6.55
N GLY A 113 4.75 -8.59 7.51
CA GLY A 113 4.54 -7.26 8.12
C GLY A 113 4.65 -6.11 7.11
N TYR A 114 5.54 -6.23 6.12
CA TYR A 114 5.65 -5.23 5.06
C TYR A 114 4.44 -5.25 4.11
N GLY A 115 3.95 -6.43 3.75
CA GLY A 115 2.73 -6.58 2.94
C GLY A 115 1.47 -6.10 3.66
N GLU A 116 1.44 -6.17 4.98
CA GLU A 116 0.31 -5.70 5.79
C GLU A 116 0.31 -4.19 6.02
N THR A 117 1.43 -3.63 6.46
CA THR A 117 1.46 -2.21 6.88
C THR A 117 2.76 -1.50 6.50
N ARG A 118 3.57 -2.06 5.59
CA ARG A 118 4.92 -1.55 5.30
C ARG A 118 5.80 -1.40 6.55
N LEU A 119 5.56 -2.24 7.54
CA LEU A 119 6.20 -2.18 8.86
C LEU A 119 5.88 -0.89 9.65
N ASN A 120 4.77 -0.21 9.32
CA ASN A 120 4.27 0.92 10.09
C ASN A 120 3.31 0.44 11.19
N SER A 121 3.50 0.94 12.41
CA SER A 121 2.66 0.62 13.57
C SER A 121 1.36 1.44 13.62
N HIS A 122 1.28 2.50 12.81
CA HIS A 122 0.18 3.45 12.72
C HIS A 122 -0.24 3.99 14.10
N ASP A 123 0.75 4.28 14.94
CA ASP A 123 0.59 4.74 16.33
C ASP A 123 -0.40 3.89 17.17
N GLY A 124 -0.53 2.59 16.84
CA GLY A 124 -1.45 1.66 17.50
C GLY A 124 -2.93 1.86 17.14
N LEU A 125 -3.25 2.77 16.21
CA LEU A 125 -4.61 3.00 15.75
C LEU A 125 -5.06 1.87 14.80
N PRO A 126 -6.31 1.39 14.91
CA PRO A 126 -6.80 0.30 14.07
C PRO A 126 -7.03 0.73 12.62
N SER A 127 -6.87 -0.24 11.71
CA SER A 127 -7.43 -0.17 10.35
C SER A 127 -8.96 -0.32 10.36
N GLN A 128 -9.61 -0.13 9.20
CA GLN A 128 -11.05 -0.39 9.02
C GLN A 128 -11.44 -1.84 9.37
N ALA A 129 -10.52 -2.79 9.12
CA ALA A 129 -10.71 -4.19 9.45
C ALA A 129 -10.49 -4.51 10.94
N ARG A 130 -10.15 -3.50 11.77
CA ARG A 130 -9.69 -3.64 13.16
C ARG A 130 -8.39 -4.45 13.28
N GLY A 131 -7.48 -4.26 12.34
CA GLY A 131 -6.10 -4.74 12.40
C GLY A 131 -5.18 -3.73 13.09
N TYR A 132 -4.20 -4.22 13.84
CA TYR A 132 -3.33 -3.39 14.70
C TYR A 132 -1.84 -3.68 14.51
N GLY A 133 -1.03 -2.62 14.60
CA GLY A 133 0.44 -2.68 14.60
C GLY A 133 1.04 -3.14 13.27
N VAL A 134 2.36 -3.33 13.26
CA VAL A 134 3.16 -3.63 12.06
C VAL A 134 2.82 -4.95 11.37
N MET A 135 2.11 -5.83 12.07
CA MET A 135 1.70 -7.15 11.57
C MET A 135 0.19 -7.25 11.32
N HIS A 136 -0.56 -6.15 11.51
CA HIS A 136 -2.01 -6.09 11.33
C HIS A 136 -2.76 -7.22 12.04
N LEU A 137 -2.49 -7.43 13.33
CA LEU A 137 -3.24 -8.42 14.12
C LEU A 137 -4.71 -8.00 14.24
N VAL A 138 -5.62 -8.83 13.74
CA VAL A 138 -7.02 -8.49 13.51
C VAL A 138 -7.92 -8.94 14.65
N ASP A 139 -8.86 -8.06 15.03
CA ASP A 139 -9.96 -8.35 15.97
C ASP A 139 -11.31 -8.00 15.32
N ASN A 140 -11.87 -8.93 14.55
CA ASN A 140 -13.21 -8.79 13.98
C ASN A 140 -13.98 -10.12 13.94
N PRO A 141 -15.30 -10.13 13.63
CA PRO A 141 -16.11 -11.35 13.72
C PRO A 141 -15.68 -12.50 12.80
N THR A 142 -14.94 -12.22 11.73
CA THR A 142 -14.54 -13.18 10.70
C THR A 142 -13.07 -13.59 10.79
N HIS A 143 -12.23 -12.78 11.44
CA HIS A 143 -10.79 -12.99 11.55
C HIS A 143 -10.28 -12.46 12.90
N ARG A 144 -9.66 -13.32 13.71
CA ARG A 144 -9.28 -13.03 15.11
C ARG A 144 -7.82 -13.40 15.43
N THR A 145 -6.89 -12.95 14.60
CA THR A 145 -5.45 -13.17 14.83
C THR A 145 -4.92 -12.44 16.06
N LEU A 146 -5.54 -11.34 16.49
CA LEU A 146 -5.18 -10.65 17.73
C LEU A 146 -5.49 -11.48 18.98
N ASP A 147 -6.66 -12.14 19.01
CA ASP A 147 -7.03 -13.03 20.11
C ASP A 147 -6.10 -14.25 20.15
N LEU A 148 -5.84 -14.86 18.99
CA LEU A 148 -4.93 -16.00 18.87
C LEU A 148 -3.50 -15.63 19.31
N ALA A 149 -3.00 -14.46 18.90
CA ALA A 149 -1.70 -13.95 19.35
C ALA A 149 -1.64 -13.81 20.88
N ALA A 150 -2.71 -13.31 21.52
CA ALA A 150 -2.78 -13.18 22.97
C ALA A 150 -2.78 -14.55 23.67
N ASP A 151 -3.52 -15.52 23.12
CA ASP A 151 -3.59 -16.88 23.66
C ASP A 151 -2.24 -17.61 23.55
N GLU A 152 -1.55 -17.52 22.42
CA GLU A 152 -0.28 -18.21 22.17
C GLU A 152 0.91 -17.56 22.90
N THR A 153 0.97 -16.22 22.95
CA THR A 153 2.07 -15.51 23.63
C THR A 153 1.85 -15.33 25.13
N GLY A 154 0.58 -15.35 25.58
CA GLY A 154 0.18 -14.94 26.93
C GLY A 154 0.29 -13.44 27.21
N LEU A 155 0.52 -12.61 26.17
CA LEU A 155 0.60 -11.16 26.31
C LEU A 155 -0.79 -10.51 26.37
N PRO A 156 -0.96 -9.39 27.10
CA PRO A 156 -2.19 -8.62 27.07
C PRO A 156 -2.49 -8.07 25.66
N VAL A 157 -3.77 -8.08 25.28
CA VAL A 157 -4.23 -7.55 23.98
C VAL A 157 -3.78 -6.11 23.74
N ASP A 158 -3.84 -5.25 24.76
CA ASP A 158 -3.41 -3.85 24.61
C ASP A 158 -1.90 -3.72 24.31
N GLU A 159 -1.08 -4.63 24.85
CA GLU A 159 0.35 -4.67 24.54
C GLU A 159 0.59 -5.11 23.09
N LEU A 160 -0.16 -6.11 22.60
CA LEU A 160 -0.11 -6.55 21.21
C LEU A 160 -0.59 -5.48 20.21
N ARG A 161 -1.45 -4.55 20.62
CA ARG A 161 -1.93 -3.44 19.78
C ARG A 161 -0.93 -2.31 19.65
N GLU A 162 -0.32 -1.92 20.77
CA GLU A 162 0.45 -0.67 20.87
C GLU A 162 1.97 -0.86 20.84
N ASN A 163 2.46 -2.06 21.17
CA ASN A 163 3.90 -2.32 21.25
C ASN A 163 4.39 -3.10 20.03
N THR A 164 5.19 -2.47 19.17
CA THR A 164 5.73 -3.07 17.95
C THR A 164 6.44 -4.42 18.20
N PRO A 165 7.38 -4.56 19.16
CA PRO A 165 7.96 -5.86 19.47
C PRO A 165 6.94 -6.94 19.88
N ALA A 166 5.96 -6.60 20.73
CA ALA A 166 4.90 -7.54 21.12
C ALA A 166 4.04 -7.96 19.93
N ASN A 167 3.69 -7.00 19.06
CA ASN A 167 2.92 -7.25 17.84
C ASN A 167 3.64 -8.21 16.88
N ILE A 168 4.94 -8.02 16.68
CA ILE A 168 5.80 -8.92 15.89
C ILE A 168 5.85 -10.32 16.51
N LEU A 169 6.03 -10.41 17.84
CA LEU A 169 6.03 -11.68 18.57
C LEU A 169 4.67 -12.40 18.45
N GLY A 170 3.57 -11.66 18.56
CA GLY A 170 2.22 -12.17 18.40
C GLY A 170 1.97 -12.75 17.01
N ALA A 171 2.42 -12.07 15.96
CA ALA A 171 2.27 -12.58 14.59
C ALA A 171 3.12 -13.83 14.33
N ALA A 172 4.34 -13.90 14.85
CA ALA A 172 5.16 -15.11 14.78
C ALA A 172 4.46 -16.29 15.47
N ALA A 173 3.83 -16.04 16.62
CA ALA A 173 3.04 -17.05 17.33
C ALA A 173 1.84 -17.54 16.51
N VAL A 174 1.11 -16.61 15.88
CA VAL A 174 -0.03 -16.92 14.99
C VAL A 174 0.41 -17.76 13.79
N LEU A 175 1.49 -17.37 13.10
CA LEU A 175 2.02 -18.12 11.95
C LEU A 175 2.43 -19.55 12.37
N ARG A 176 3.09 -19.70 13.53
CA ARG A 176 3.43 -21.01 14.07
C ARG A 176 2.19 -21.85 14.37
N ALA A 177 1.18 -21.27 15.03
CA ALA A 177 -0.06 -21.95 15.35
C ALA A 177 -0.80 -22.44 14.08
N TYR A 178 -0.81 -21.63 13.01
CA TYR A 178 -1.37 -22.04 11.72
C TYR A 178 -0.54 -23.14 11.05
N ALA A 179 0.79 -23.08 11.10
CA ALA A 179 1.63 -24.16 10.58
C ALA A 179 1.39 -25.49 11.32
N ASP A 180 1.19 -25.44 12.63
CA ASP A 180 0.85 -26.61 13.44
C ASP A 180 -0.53 -27.20 13.10
N ASP A 181 -1.53 -26.35 12.89
CA ASP A 181 -2.89 -26.80 12.51
C ASP A 181 -2.93 -27.41 11.10
N LEU A 182 -2.18 -26.82 10.16
CA LEU A 182 -2.03 -27.33 8.80
C LEU A 182 -1.18 -28.61 8.73
N GLY A 183 -0.41 -28.91 9.78
CA GLY A 183 0.51 -30.03 9.83
C GLY A 183 1.69 -29.88 8.87
N THR A 184 2.11 -28.63 8.61
CA THR A 184 3.24 -28.31 7.74
C THR A 184 4.53 -28.88 8.34
N ASP A 185 5.29 -29.66 7.56
CA ASP A 185 6.54 -30.29 8.01
C ASP A 185 7.68 -29.26 8.01
N ILE A 186 7.75 -28.44 9.08
CA ILE A 186 8.71 -27.34 9.23
C ILE A 186 9.84 -27.62 10.22
N GLU A 187 9.91 -28.83 10.81
CA GLU A 187 10.99 -29.17 11.75
C GLU A 187 12.36 -29.21 11.04
N GLY A 188 13.24 -28.26 11.37
CA GLY A 188 14.59 -28.16 10.82
C GLY A 188 14.66 -27.56 9.41
N GLN A 189 13.59 -26.89 8.99
CA GLN A 189 13.47 -26.18 7.71
C GLN A 189 13.32 -24.65 7.92
N ASP A 190 13.97 -24.11 8.94
CA ASP A 190 13.83 -22.71 9.40
C ASP A 190 14.16 -21.66 8.31
N ASP A 191 14.82 -22.07 7.21
CA ASP A 191 15.16 -21.23 6.04
C ASP A 191 14.29 -21.50 4.79
N ASP A 192 13.46 -22.55 4.80
CA ASP A 192 12.58 -22.91 3.67
C ASP A 192 11.27 -22.13 3.73
N VAL A 193 11.31 -20.89 3.23
CA VAL A 193 10.13 -20.03 3.16
C VAL A 193 9.02 -20.63 2.30
N ASP A 194 9.33 -21.43 1.27
CA ASP A 194 8.34 -21.94 0.32
C ASP A 194 7.37 -22.95 0.97
N ALA A 195 7.79 -23.61 2.06
CA ALA A 195 6.94 -24.49 2.85
C ALA A 195 5.82 -23.74 3.61
N TRP A 196 5.94 -22.42 3.75
CA TRP A 196 5.01 -21.60 4.54
C TRP A 196 3.88 -20.97 3.71
N TYR A 197 3.76 -21.30 2.43
CA TYR A 197 2.79 -20.62 1.55
C TYR A 197 1.35 -20.72 2.07
N ASP A 198 0.90 -21.94 2.41
CA ASP A 198 -0.44 -22.17 2.95
C ASP A 198 -0.64 -21.52 4.33
N VAL A 199 0.43 -21.33 5.10
CA VAL A 199 0.40 -20.62 6.38
C VAL A 199 0.17 -19.13 6.18
N VAL A 200 0.85 -18.53 5.19
CA VAL A 200 0.63 -17.12 4.79
C VAL A 200 -0.78 -16.93 4.25
N VAL A 201 -1.29 -17.87 3.47
CA VAL A 201 -2.69 -17.88 3.01
C VAL A 201 -3.66 -17.79 4.19
N GLU A 202 -3.49 -18.66 5.19
CA GLU A 202 -4.36 -18.68 6.38
C GLU A 202 -4.21 -17.37 7.18
N TYR A 203 -2.99 -16.86 7.32
CA TYR A 203 -2.71 -15.59 7.99
C TYR A 203 -3.44 -14.40 7.36
N GLY A 204 -3.57 -14.36 6.03
CA GLY A 204 -4.31 -13.30 5.35
C GLY A 204 -5.83 -13.32 5.63
N GLY A 205 -6.37 -14.45 6.10
CA GLY A 205 -7.77 -14.62 6.51
C GLY A 205 -8.79 -14.26 5.42
N ALA A 206 -8.40 -14.43 4.15
CA ALA A 206 -9.24 -14.08 3.02
C ALA A 206 -10.37 -15.11 2.83
N SER A 207 -11.58 -14.61 2.58
CA SER A 207 -12.77 -15.46 2.46
C SER A 207 -12.91 -16.20 1.13
N SER A 208 -12.07 -15.87 0.14
CA SER A 208 -12.06 -16.52 -1.17
C SER A 208 -10.65 -16.95 -1.58
N ASP A 209 -10.56 -18.06 -2.31
CA ASP A 209 -9.31 -18.58 -2.87
C ASP A 209 -8.56 -17.52 -3.70
N ALA A 210 -9.28 -16.63 -4.39
CA ALA A 210 -8.66 -15.58 -5.18
C ALA A 210 -8.02 -14.49 -4.30
N ALA A 211 -8.74 -13.97 -3.31
CA ALA A 211 -8.17 -12.97 -2.39
C ALA A 211 -7.04 -13.56 -1.54
N ALA A 212 -7.17 -14.83 -1.10
CA ALA A 212 -6.13 -15.58 -0.42
C ALA A 212 -4.86 -15.69 -1.27
N ARG A 213 -5.03 -16.00 -2.55
CA ARG A 213 -3.92 -16.11 -3.50
C ARG A 213 -3.24 -14.77 -3.77
N LEU A 214 -3.99 -13.68 -3.92
CA LEU A 214 -3.42 -12.33 -4.05
C LEU A 214 -2.57 -11.96 -2.85
N TYR A 215 -3.07 -12.21 -1.64
CA TYR A 215 -2.36 -11.94 -0.40
C TYR A 215 -1.02 -12.69 -0.35
N ALA A 216 -1.07 -14.01 -0.51
CA ALA A 216 0.13 -14.84 -0.40
C ALA A 216 1.12 -14.58 -1.54
N ASP A 217 0.67 -14.40 -2.78
CA ASP A 217 1.58 -14.04 -3.88
C ASP A 217 2.25 -12.68 -3.63
N ALA A 218 1.54 -11.68 -3.08
CA ALA A 218 2.14 -10.38 -2.75
C ALA A 218 3.27 -10.49 -1.71
N VAL A 219 3.09 -11.31 -0.67
CA VAL A 219 4.15 -11.58 0.32
C VAL A 219 5.36 -12.27 -0.31
N TYR A 220 5.12 -13.20 -1.24
CA TYR A 220 6.20 -13.92 -1.92
C TYR A 220 6.91 -13.07 -2.97
N ASP A 221 6.22 -12.15 -3.64
CA ASP A 221 6.85 -11.16 -4.51
C ASP A 221 7.78 -10.24 -3.71
N LEU A 222 7.43 -9.89 -2.46
CA LEU A 222 8.32 -9.15 -1.56
C LEU A 222 9.57 -9.95 -1.17
N LEU A 223 9.45 -11.27 -0.96
CA LEU A 223 10.61 -12.14 -0.76
C LEU A 223 11.47 -12.24 -2.01
N GLU A 224 10.85 -12.32 -3.20
CA GLU A 224 11.55 -12.40 -4.48
C GLU A 224 12.38 -11.15 -4.77
N ASN A 225 11.76 -9.98 -4.56
CA ASN A 225 12.34 -8.68 -4.89
C ASN A 225 13.16 -8.08 -3.73
N GLY A 226 12.99 -8.60 -2.51
CA GLY A 226 13.57 -8.07 -1.30
C GLY A 226 12.77 -6.90 -0.72
N VAL A 227 13.05 -6.58 0.54
CA VAL A 227 12.44 -5.47 1.28
C VAL A 227 13.56 -4.60 1.84
N GLU A 228 13.45 -3.28 1.67
CA GLU A 228 14.27 -2.30 2.37
C GLU A 228 13.33 -1.21 2.89
N ALA A 229 13.14 -1.16 4.20
CA ALA A 229 12.15 -0.30 4.83
C ALA A 229 12.74 0.44 6.02
N ALA A 230 12.56 1.75 6.07
CA ALA A 230 12.82 2.54 7.27
C ALA A 230 11.68 2.32 8.27
N VAL A 231 12.01 2.11 9.53
CA VAL A 231 11.05 1.91 10.62
C VAL A 231 11.29 2.92 11.74
N ASP A 232 10.32 3.02 12.65
CA ASP A 232 10.40 3.91 13.79
C ASP A 232 11.70 3.75 14.57
N GLY A 233 12.31 4.88 14.94
CA GLY A 233 13.64 4.92 15.56
C GLY A 233 14.80 5.04 14.58
N GLY A 234 14.53 5.15 13.27
CA GLY A 234 15.54 5.40 12.23
C GLY A 234 16.36 4.16 11.86
N GLU A 235 15.88 2.99 12.26
CA GLU A 235 16.42 1.70 11.85
C GLU A 235 15.95 1.37 10.44
N THR A 236 16.75 0.58 9.71
CA THR A 236 16.35 0.02 8.42
C THR A 236 16.23 -1.49 8.57
N VAL A 237 15.07 -2.04 8.21
CA VAL A 237 14.83 -3.47 8.11
C VAL A 237 15.09 -3.89 6.66
N VAL A 238 15.89 -4.93 6.48
CA VAL A 238 16.29 -5.43 5.16
C VAL A 238 15.97 -6.92 5.06
N VAL A 239 15.34 -7.31 3.95
CA VAL A 239 15.22 -8.68 3.45
C VAL A 239 15.91 -8.69 2.09
N PRO A 240 17.01 -9.44 1.92
CA PRO A 240 17.65 -9.54 0.62
C PRO A 240 16.74 -10.29 -0.37
N PRO A 241 16.73 -9.91 -1.66
CA PRO A 241 16.00 -10.65 -2.69
C PRO A 241 16.47 -12.11 -2.75
N ARG A 242 15.54 -13.05 -2.79
CA ARG A 242 15.80 -14.49 -2.92
C ARG A 242 14.85 -15.14 -3.91
N PRO A 243 15.29 -16.14 -4.69
CA PRO A 243 14.34 -16.91 -5.49
C PRO A 243 13.36 -17.65 -4.55
N VAL A 244 12.08 -17.67 -4.94
CA VAL A 244 11.00 -18.37 -4.24
C VAL A 244 10.20 -19.21 -5.24
N PHE A 245 9.77 -20.40 -4.83
CA PHE A 245 9.01 -21.32 -5.68
C PHE A 245 7.90 -22.00 -4.87
N PRO A 246 6.98 -21.25 -4.25
CA PRO A 246 5.95 -21.84 -3.42
C PRO A 246 5.05 -22.78 -4.24
N ASP A 247 4.71 -23.92 -3.63
CA ASP A 247 3.61 -24.74 -4.12
C ASP A 247 2.29 -24.08 -3.73
N ARG A 248 1.53 -23.66 -4.74
CA ARG A 248 0.23 -23.00 -4.56
C ARG A 248 -0.92 -23.98 -4.40
N GLY A 249 -0.65 -25.29 -4.46
CA GLY A 249 -1.65 -26.33 -4.24
C GLY A 249 -2.94 -26.10 -5.04
N SER A 250 -4.08 -26.13 -4.35
CA SER A 250 -5.41 -25.87 -4.94
C SER A 250 -5.61 -24.43 -5.39
N LEU A 251 -4.93 -23.46 -4.76
CA LEU A 251 -4.99 -22.04 -5.15
C LEU A 251 -4.24 -21.76 -6.44
N GLY A 252 -3.43 -22.72 -6.93
CA GLY A 252 -2.84 -22.70 -8.27
C GLY A 252 -3.88 -22.47 -9.38
N ALA A 253 -5.12 -22.93 -9.16
CA ALA A 253 -6.24 -22.82 -10.09
C ALA A 253 -7.17 -21.62 -9.81
N ALA A 254 -6.96 -20.86 -8.73
CA ALA A 254 -7.75 -19.68 -8.42
C ALA A 254 -7.54 -18.62 -9.52
N ASP A 255 -8.64 -18.07 -10.03
CA ASP A 255 -8.64 -17.17 -11.20
C ASP A 255 -8.27 -15.73 -10.83
N VAL A 256 -7.15 -15.57 -10.13
CA VAL A 256 -6.56 -14.24 -9.82
C VAL A 256 -5.91 -13.58 -11.04
N GLY A 257 -5.75 -14.30 -12.14
CA GLY A 257 -5.18 -13.81 -13.39
C GLY A 257 -6.21 -13.42 -14.45
N ALA A 258 -7.52 -13.53 -14.17
CA ALA A 258 -8.54 -13.05 -15.09
C ALA A 258 -8.45 -11.53 -15.21
N SER A 259 -8.07 -11.05 -16.39
CA SER A 259 -8.19 -9.64 -16.74
C SER A 259 -9.65 -9.20 -16.57
N SER A 260 -9.84 -8.04 -15.94
CA SER A 260 -11.13 -7.36 -15.90
C SER A 260 -11.67 -7.13 -17.32
N GLU A 261 -12.98 -7.25 -17.47
CA GLU A 261 -13.65 -6.97 -18.75
C GLU A 261 -13.74 -5.46 -19.02
N ASP A 262 -13.87 -4.66 -17.97
CA ASP A 262 -14.08 -3.21 -18.05
C ASP A 262 -12.74 -2.46 -18.17
N TYR A 263 -11.69 -2.96 -17.49
CA TYR A 263 -10.32 -2.45 -17.59
C TYR A 263 -9.31 -3.61 -17.66
N PRO A 264 -8.95 -4.09 -18.86
CA PRO A 264 -8.13 -5.30 -19.04
C PRO A 264 -6.82 -5.40 -18.25
N PRO A 265 -6.10 -4.30 -17.93
CA PRO A 265 -4.91 -4.37 -17.08
C PRO A 265 -5.20 -4.75 -15.62
N ALA A 266 -6.43 -4.59 -15.13
CA ALA A 266 -6.78 -4.96 -13.76
C ALA A 266 -7.04 -6.46 -13.63
N LEU A 267 -6.71 -7.01 -12.47
CA LEU A 267 -7.17 -8.33 -12.03
C LEU A 267 -8.66 -8.27 -11.67
N TRP A 268 -9.34 -9.40 -11.68
CA TRP A 268 -10.74 -9.51 -11.28
C TRP A 268 -10.91 -10.36 -10.02
N VAL A 269 -11.30 -9.73 -8.92
CA VAL A 269 -11.62 -10.42 -7.65
C VAL A 269 -12.91 -9.82 -7.07
N PRO A 270 -14.08 -10.45 -7.28
CA PRO A 270 -15.35 -9.82 -6.98
C PRO A 270 -15.57 -9.61 -5.48
N ALA A 271 -16.19 -8.48 -5.14
CA ALA A 271 -16.81 -8.21 -3.87
C ALA A 271 -18.01 -9.14 -3.64
N HIS A 272 -18.45 -9.26 -2.38
CA HIS A 272 -19.65 -10.04 -2.06
C HIS A 272 -20.90 -9.39 -2.68
N ALA A 273 -21.82 -10.20 -3.22
CA ALA A 273 -23.05 -9.72 -3.86
C ALA A 273 -24.02 -8.96 -2.91
N GLU A 274 -23.73 -8.92 -1.61
CA GLU A 274 -24.49 -8.15 -0.60
C GLU A 274 -23.86 -6.78 -0.31
N ASN A 275 -22.74 -6.44 -0.94
CA ASN A 275 -22.00 -5.19 -0.72
C ASN A 275 -22.11 -4.20 -1.88
N TYR A 276 -22.86 -4.55 -2.94
CA TYR A 276 -23.15 -3.69 -4.08
C TYR A 276 -24.56 -3.99 -4.62
N ALA A 277 -25.07 -3.11 -5.49
CA ALA A 277 -26.32 -3.37 -6.21
C ALA A 277 -26.04 -3.67 -7.68
N ALA A 278 -26.68 -4.70 -8.23
CA ALA A 278 -26.59 -5.01 -9.66
C ALA A 278 -27.25 -3.92 -10.51
N GLY A 279 -26.57 -3.48 -11.57
CA GLY A 279 -26.97 -2.37 -12.41
C GLY A 279 -26.73 -0.99 -11.79
N ARG A 280 -27.00 0.05 -12.58
CA ARG A 280 -26.94 1.46 -12.14
C ARG A 280 -28.22 2.20 -12.47
N SER A 281 -28.51 3.22 -11.67
CA SER A 281 -29.68 4.08 -11.84
C SER A 281 -29.37 5.43 -12.50
N ALA A 282 -28.09 5.79 -12.64
CA ALA A 282 -27.62 6.96 -13.35
C ALA A 282 -26.43 6.61 -14.26
N ALA A 283 -26.10 7.51 -15.19
CA ALA A 283 -24.90 7.40 -16.02
C ALA A 283 -23.65 7.56 -15.14
N ILE A 284 -22.52 7.00 -15.57
CA ILE A 284 -21.23 7.28 -14.93
C ILE A 284 -20.78 8.66 -15.42
N ASP A 285 -20.57 9.59 -14.50
CA ASP A 285 -20.05 10.93 -14.82
C ASP A 285 -18.95 11.39 -13.85
N THR A 286 -18.59 10.56 -12.85
CA THR A 286 -17.69 10.96 -11.77
C THR A 286 -16.75 9.80 -11.40
N VAL A 287 -15.49 10.11 -11.09
CA VAL A 287 -14.55 9.21 -10.42
C VAL A 287 -14.29 9.75 -9.01
N VAL A 288 -14.41 8.90 -8.00
CA VAL A 288 -14.12 9.23 -6.60
C VAL A 288 -12.87 8.49 -6.16
N ILE A 289 -11.86 9.24 -5.72
CA ILE A 289 -10.59 8.76 -5.17
C ILE A 289 -10.74 8.58 -3.65
N HIS A 290 -10.40 7.38 -3.19
CA HIS A 290 -10.42 6.98 -1.79
C HIS A 290 -9.04 6.53 -1.32
N VAL A 291 -8.84 6.56 0.00
CA VAL A 291 -7.72 5.88 0.67
C VAL A 291 -8.30 4.87 1.66
N THR A 292 -7.82 3.64 1.61
CA THR A 292 -8.46 2.48 2.27
C THR A 292 -8.38 2.51 3.79
N GLN A 293 -7.40 3.19 4.37
CA GLN A 293 -7.01 3.06 5.79
C GLN A 293 -6.66 1.59 6.13
N GLY A 294 -5.90 0.94 5.26
CA GLY A 294 -5.50 -0.46 5.36
C GLY A 294 -4.77 -1.02 4.13
N SER A 295 -4.42 -2.31 4.18
CA SER A 295 -3.69 -3.00 3.11
C SER A 295 -4.54 -3.29 1.87
N TYR A 296 -3.89 -3.53 0.75
CA TYR A 296 -4.50 -3.87 -0.54
C TYR A 296 -5.37 -5.13 -0.45
N ALA A 297 -4.78 -6.24 -0.01
CA ALA A 297 -5.47 -7.51 0.13
C ALA A 297 -6.51 -7.47 1.26
N GLY A 298 -6.22 -6.75 2.36
CA GLY A 298 -7.18 -6.54 3.45
C GLY A 298 -8.44 -5.82 2.98
N SER A 299 -8.30 -4.82 2.11
CA SER A 299 -9.43 -4.08 1.53
C SER A 299 -10.29 -4.97 0.63
N ILE A 300 -9.67 -5.77 -0.23
CA ILE A 300 -10.38 -6.73 -1.10
C ILE A 300 -11.11 -7.78 -0.25
N SER A 301 -10.44 -8.35 0.76
CA SER A 301 -11.06 -9.28 1.72
C SER A 301 -12.26 -8.66 2.44
N TRP A 302 -12.15 -7.39 2.86
CA TRP A 302 -13.24 -6.65 3.50
C TRP A 302 -14.46 -6.46 2.58
N PHE A 303 -14.24 -6.24 1.30
CA PHE A 303 -15.32 -6.17 0.31
C PHE A 303 -15.98 -7.53 0.03
N GLN A 304 -15.33 -8.64 0.38
CA GLN A 304 -15.91 -9.98 0.32
C GLN A 304 -16.64 -10.39 1.60
N ASN A 305 -16.51 -9.62 2.68
CA ASN A 305 -17.27 -9.85 3.91
C ASN A 305 -18.70 -9.28 3.76
N PRO A 306 -19.77 -10.10 3.74
CA PRO A 306 -21.14 -9.60 3.62
C PRO A 306 -21.55 -8.68 4.79
N ALA A 307 -20.92 -8.80 5.95
CA ALA A 307 -21.22 -7.96 7.10
C ALA A 307 -20.65 -6.53 6.95
N SER A 308 -19.73 -6.28 6.01
CA SER A 308 -19.11 -4.97 5.84
C SER A 308 -20.07 -3.95 5.23
N GLN A 309 -20.96 -4.39 4.32
CA GLN A 309 -21.93 -3.53 3.63
C GLN A 309 -21.26 -2.34 2.93
N VAL A 310 -20.04 -2.54 2.42
CA VAL A 310 -19.24 -1.56 1.67
C VAL A 310 -18.45 -2.23 0.55
N SER A 311 -18.19 -1.49 -0.53
CA SER A 311 -17.35 -1.93 -1.65
C SER A 311 -16.92 -0.73 -2.50
N ALA A 312 -15.76 -0.79 -3.14
CA ALA A 312 -15.41 0.08 -4.27
C ALA A 312 -15.41 -0.69 -5.59
N HIS A 313 -15.14 -0.02 -6.72
CA HIS A 313 -15.04 -0.69 -8.01
C HIS A 313 -13.62 -1.21 -8.25
N TYR A 314 -12.61 -0.44 -7.83
CA TYR A 314 -11.20 -0.76 -8.00
C TYR A 314 -10.42 -0.55 -6.71
N VAL A 315 -9.36 -1.33 -6.52
CA VAL A 315 -8.36 -1.17 -5.44
C VAL A 315 -6.98 -1.15 -6.09
N ILE A 316 -6.08 -0.28 -5.60
CA ILE A 316 -4.73 -0.08 -6.14
C ILE A 316 -3.68 -0.30 -5.07
N ARG A 317 -2.74 -1.21 -5.35
CA ARG A 317 -1.62 -1.55 -4.47
C ARG A 317 -0.55 -0.47 -4.52
N SER A 318 -0.05 -0.10 -3.35
CA SER A 318 0.90 0.99 -3.19
C SER A 318 2.31 0.61 -3.65
N SER A 319 2.74 -0.64 -3.49
CA SER A 319 4.12 -1.05 -3.78
C SER A 319 4.48 -0.98 -5.27
N ASP A 320 3.57 -1.38 -6.13
CA ASP A 320 3.82 -1.56 -7.57
C ASP A 320 2.70 -1.05 -8.48
N GLY A 321 1.59 -0.57 -7.91
CA GLY A 321 0.46 -0.05 -8.67
C GLY A 321 -0.50 -1.11 -9.19
N GLU A 322 -0.43 -2.36 -8.73
CA GLU A 322 -1.36 -3.41 -9.17
C GLU A 322 -2.82 -2.99 -8.95
N VAL A 323 -3.64 -3.13 -9.99
CA VAL A 323 -5.06 -2.74 -9.97
C VAL A 323 -5.90 -4.01 -9.91
N THR A 324 -6.82 -4.09 -8.95
CA THR A 324 -7.85 -5.14 -8.90
C THR A 324 -9.22 -4.50 -8.98
N GLN A 325 -10.04 -4.97 -9.92
CA GLN A 325 -11.46 -4.64 -9.99
C GLN A 325 -12.26 -5.62 -9.11
N THR A 326 -13.14 -5.07 -8.27
CA THR A 326 -13.96 -5.83 -7.31
C THR A 326 -15.47 -5.68 -7.56
N VAL A 327 -15.91 -4.63 -8.25
CA VAL A 327 -17.29 -4.47 -8.72
C VAL A 327 -17.23 -4.03 -10.19
N ARG A 328 -18.09 -4.61 -11.04
CA ARG A 328 -18.18 -4.23 -12.46
C ARG A 328 -18.62 -2.78 -12.58
N ASP A 329 -18.13 -2.07 -13.59
CA ASP A 329 -18.50 -0.66 -13.82
C ASP A 329 -20.01 -0.51 -14.07
N GLY A 330 -20.65 -1.53 -14.61
CA GLY A 330 -22.10 -1.57 -14.85
C GLY A 330 -22.95 -1.77 -13.59
N ASP A 331 -22.35 -2.06 -12.44
CA ASP A 331 -23.01 -2.25 -11.15
C ASP A 331 -22.75 -1.04 -10.22
N THR A 332 -23.49 -0.93 -9.12
CA THR A 332 -23.39 0.18 -8.16
C THR A 332 -22.65 -0.27 -6.90
N ALA A 333 -21.35 0.01 -6.80
CA ALA A 333 -20.59 -0.19 -5.57
C ALA A 333 -21.04 0.76 -4.44
N TRP A 334 -20.88 0.36 -3.19
CA TRP A 334 -21.23 1.18 -2.01
C TRP A 334 -20.00 1.83 -1.36
N HIS A 335 -19.58 2.98 -1.89
CA HIS A 335 -18.33 3.65 -1.49
C HIS A 335 -18.47 5.14 -1.12
N ALA A 336 -19.44 5.87 -1.69
CA ALA A 336 -19.54 7.32 -1.58
C ALA A 336 -20.99 7.82 -1.40
N ARG A 337 -21.82 7.06 -0.67
CA ARG A 337 -23.20 7.42 -0.29
C ARG A 337 -24.06 7.91 -1.48
N SER A 338 -24.29 9.21 -1.57
CA SER A 338 -25.11 9.87 -2.59
C SER A 338 -24.52 9.72 -4.00
N ALA A 339 -23.20 9.62 -4.12
CA ALA A 339 -22.52 9.50 -5.40
C ALA A 339 -22.53 8.09 -5.99
N ASN A 340 -22.79 7.04 -5.17
CA ASN A 340 -22.74 5.63 -5.60
C ASN A 340 -23.40 5.38 -6.97
N SER A 341 -24.59 5.96 -7.19
CA SER A 341 -25.38 5.72 -8.40
C SER A 341 -24.77 6.25 -9.70
N HIS A 342 -23.86 7.23 -9.62
CA HIS A 342 -23.32 7.96 -10.77
C HIS A 342 -21.79 8.03 -10.80
N SER A 343 -21.08 7.49 -9.79
CA SER A 343 -19.62 7.44 -9.77
C SER A 343 -19.00 6.04 -9.84
N ILE A 344 -17.71 6.01 -10.22
CA ILE A 344 -16.78 4.89 -10.02
C ILE A 344 -15.89 5.23 -8.82
N GLY A 345 -15.65 4.26 -7.94
CA GLY A 345 -14.85 4.41 -6.74
C GLY A 345 -13.53 3.65 -6.86
N ILE A 346 -12.42 4.35 -6.60
CA ILE A 346 -11.06 3.79 -6.65
C ILE A 346 -10.41 3.94 -5.28
N GLU A 347 -10.10 2.81 -4.67
CA GLU A 347 -9.46 2.70 -3.37
C GLU A 347 -7.94 2.59 -3.51
N HIS A 348 -7.21 3.40 -2.74
CA HIS A 348 -5.75 3.40 -2.74
C HIS A 348 -5.25 2.85 -1.41
N GLU A 349 -4.46 1.78 -1.48
CA GLU A 349 -3.84 1.18 -0.29
C GLU A 349 -3.03 2.21 0.49
N GLY A 350 -3.33 2.35 1.78
CA GLY A 350 -2.51 3.14 2.69
C GLY A 350 -3.31 3.93 3.70
N TRP A 351 -2.66 4.96 4.26
CA TRP A 351 -3.18 5.83 5.31
C TRP A 351 -3.08 7.30 4.92
N VAL A 352 -4.13 8.08 5.17
CA VAL A 352 -4.27 9.48 4.70
C VAL A 352 -3.22 10.44 5.26
N ASP A 353 -2.66 10.14 6.43
CA ASP A 353 -1.66 10.92 7.15
C ASP A 353 -0.21 10.49 6.89
N GLU A 354 0.00 9.43 6.11
CA GLU A 354 1.30 8.83 5.82
C GLU A 354 1.66 8.97 4.32
N PRO A 355 2.33 10.05 3.89
CA PRO A 355 2.59 10.35 2.48
C PRO A 355 3.43 9.30 1.73
N GLU A 356 4.20 8.47 2.44
CA GLU A 356 5.01 7.37 1.89
C GLU A 356 4.18 6.29 1.18
N TRP A 357 2.89 6.18 1.50
CA TRP A 357 1.97 5.27 0.80
C TRP A 357 1.58 5.77 -0.59
N PHE A 358 1.69 7.06 -0.87
CA PHE A 358 1.32 7.60 -2.18
C PHE A 358 2.51 7.52 -3.15
N THR A 359 2.84 6.30 -3.57
CA THR A 359 3.98 6.03 -4.46
C THR A 359 3.71 6.47 -5.90
N ASP A 360 4.77 6.68 -6.67
CA ASP A 360 4.68 6.97 -8.10
C ASP A 360 3.94 5.86 -8.86
N SER A 361 4.19 4.59 -8.53
CA SER A 361 3.55 3.44 -9.16
C SER A 361 2.04 3.42 -8.94
N MET A 362 1.60 3.74 -7.72
CA MET A 362 0.19 3.87 -7.38
C MET A 362 -0.47 5.01 -8.17
N TYR A 363 0.11 6.22 -8.11
CA TYR A 363 -0.43 7.39 -8.82
C TYR A 363 -0.57 7.12 -10.32
N ARG A 364 0.44 6.54 -10.96
CA ARG A 364 0.42 6.24 -12.40
C ARG A 364 -0.65 5.23 -12.78
N SER A 365 -0.78 4.16 -12.01
CA SER A 365 -1.75 3.11 -12.30
C SER A 365 -3.18 3.60 -12.09
N SER A 366 -3.39 4.37 -11.03
CA SER A 366 -4.66 5.06 -10.76
C SER A 366 -5.01 6.07 -11.85
N ALA A 367 -4.04 6.88 -12.27
CA ALA A 367 -4.27 7.88 -13.29
C ALA A 367 -4.57 7.25 -14.66
N ALA A 368 -3.89 6.16 -15.01
CA ALA A 368 -4.18 5.40 -16.23
C ALA A 368 -5.59 4.80 -16.22
N LEU A 369 -6.02 4.25 -15.08
CA LEU A 369 -7.39 3.77 -14.89
C LEU A 369 -8.40 4.92 -15.03
N THR A 370 -8.19 6.04 -14.34
CA THR A 370 -9.08 7.21 -14.42
C THR A 370 -9.17 7.77 -15.84
N ALA A 371 -8.06 7.86 -16.57
CA ALA A 371 -8.04 8.29 -17.96
C ALA A 371 -8.83 7.33 -18.87
N HIS A 372 -8.73 6.02 -18.64
CA HIS A 372 -9.53 5.01 -19.34
C HIS A 372 -11.02 5.17 -19.05
N LEU A 373 -11.42 5.26 -17.77
CA LEU A 373 -12.80 5.46 -17.35
C LEU A 373 -13.40 6.74 -17.95
N ALA A 374 -12.61 7.81 -17.97
CA ALA A 374 -13.04 9.07 -18.56
C ALA A 374 -13.26 8.99 -20.07
N ALA A 375 -12.37 8.28 -20.78
CA ALA A 375 -12.54 8.04 -22.22
C ALA A 375 -13.77 7.16 -22.52
N GLU A 376 -14.01 6.13 -21.70
CA GLU A 376 -15.13 5.20 -21.88
C GLU A 376 -16.48 5.86 -21.60
N TYR A 377 -16.58 6.62 -20.50
CA TYR A 377 -17.86 7.19 -20.05
C TYR A 377 -18.05 8.67 -20.40
N GLY A 378 -17.07 9.30 -21.04
CA GLY A 378 -17.11 10.72 -21.41
C GLY A 378 -17.02 11.66 -20.21
N ILE A 379 -16.27 11.28 -19.18
CA ILE A 379 -16.07 12.08 -17.97
C ILE A 379 -15.09 13.22 -18.28
N PRO A 380 -15.43 14.49 -18.00
CA PRO A 380 -14.47 15.58 -18.10
C PRO A 380 -13.26 15.36 -17.18
N LEU A 381 -12.06 15.62 -17.70
CA LEU A 381 -10.81 15.47 -16.95
C LEU A 381 -10.53 16.71 -16.08
N ASP A 382 -11.43 17.00 -15.16
CA ASP A 382 -11.37 18.15 -14.24
C ASP A 382 -11.66 17.74 -12.79
N ARG A 383 -11.48 18.69 -11.86
CA ARG A 383 -11.70 18.48 -10.42
C ARG A 383 -13.16 18.55 -9.99
N GLN A 384 -14.11 18.79 -10.90
CA GLN A 384 -15.54 18.67 -10.61
C GLN A 384 -16.02 17.23 -10.79
N HIS A 385 -15.37 16.45 -11.66
CA HIS A 385 -15.76 15.08 -12.00
C HIS A 385 -14.75 14.04 -11.53
N ILE A 386 -13.49 14.40 -11.29
CA ILE A 386 -12.51 13.56 -10.61
C ILE A 386 -12.31 14.18 -9.23
N VAL A 387 -12.91 13.58 -8.21
CA VAL A 387 -13.04 14.14 -6.86
C VAL A 387 -12.46 13.20 -5.81
N GLY A 388 -12.06 13.74 -4.67
CA GLY A 388 -11.80 12.96 -3.46
C GLY A 388 -13.10 12.63 -2.74
N HIS A 389 -13.11 11.58 -1.94
CA HIS A 389 -14.28 11.22 -1.15
C HIS A 389 -14.75 12.38 -0.25
N ALA A 390 -13.83 13.10 0.38
CA ALA A 390 -14.10 14.28 1.20
C ALA A 390 -14.87 15.39 0.47
N GLU A 391 -14.80 15.45 -0.85
CA GLU A 391 -15.47 16.47 -1.67
C GLU A 391 -16.88 16.06 -2.10
N VAL A 392 -17.27 14.79 -1.89
CA VAL A 392 -18.60 14.28 -2.24
C VAL A 392 -19.65 14.84 -1.26
N PRO A 393 -20.75 15.47 -1.74
CA PRO A 393 -21.75 16.05 -0.85
C PRO A 393 -22.41 15.03 0.09
N GLY A 394 -22.39 15.33 1.40
CA GLY A 394 -23.06 14.52 2.43
C GLY A 394 -22.25 13.32 2.93
N ASN A 395 -20.94 13.29 2.66
CA ASN A 395 -20.01 12.35 3.27
C ASN A 395 -19.50 12.85 4.64
N ASP A 396 -18.99 11.94 5.46
CA ASP A 396 -18.41 12.12 6.79
C ASP A 396 -16.93 11.68 6.88
N HIS A 397 -16.32 11.48 5.72
CA HIS A 397 -14.96 11.00 5.51
C HIS A 397 -14.02 12.15 5.09
N THR A 398 -12.71 11.92 5.25
CA THR A 398 -11.67 12.93 4.97
C THR A 398 -10.66 12.50 3.91
N ASP A 399 -10.78 11.28 3.39
CA ASP A 399 -9.89 10.74 2.36
C ASP A 399 -10.13 11.42 0.98
N PRO A 400 -9.11 11.52 0.11
CA PRO A 400 -7.77 10.92 0.22
C PRO A 400 -6.80 11.67 1.15
N GLY A 401 -7.25 12.72 1.83
CA GLY A 401 -6.46 13.44 2.83
C GLY A 401 -5.53 14.50 2.24
N PRO A 402 -4.82 15.24 3.11
CA PRO A 402 -4.00 16.38 2.72
C PRO A 402 -2.71 16.00 1.98
N ASN A 403 -2.30 14.74 2.07
CA ASN A 403 -1.06 14.23 1.48
C ASN A 403 -1.25 13.71 0.05
N TRP A 404 -2.48 13.63 -0.45
CA TRP A 404 -2.76 13.29 -1.84
C TRP A 404 -2.43 14.47 -2.76
N ASP A 405 -1.44 14.30 -3.62
CA ASP A 405 -0.97 15.32 -4.57
C ASP A 405 -1.89 15.36 -5.78
N TRP A 406 -2.97 16.14 -5.67
CA TRP A 406 -3.94 16.33 -6.75
C TRP A 406 -3.33 16.89 -8.03
N ASN A 407 -2.32 17.76 -7.92
CA ASN A 407 -1.69 18.33 -9.11
C ASN A 407 -0.92 17.24 -9.87
N TYR A 408 -0.16 16.42 -9.13
CA TYR A 408 0.55 15.29 -9.72
C TYR A 408 -0.40 14.25 -10.30
N TYR A 409 -1.47 13.93 -9.58
CA TYR A 409 -2.46 12.97 -10.06
C TYR A 409 -3.15 13.43 -11.35
N MET A 410 -3.64 14.67 -11.37
CA MET A 410 -4.33 15.22 -12.55
C MET A 410 -3.38 15.39 -13.76
N GLU A 411 -2.10 15.68 -13.50
CA GLU A 411 -1.06 15.65 -14.54
C GLU A 411 -0.96 14.28 -15.21
N LEU A 412 -0.93 13.21 -14.41
CA LEU A 412 -0.82 11.85 -14.92
C LEU A 412 -2.09 11.37 -15.64
N VAL A 413 -3.27 11.83 -15.21
CA VAL A 413 -4.55 11.51 -15.88
C VAL A 413 -4.61 12.11 -17.29
N GLY A 414 -3.83 13.17 -17.56
CA GLY A 414 -3.87 13.89 -18.83
C GLY A 414 -5.02 14.90 -18.91
N GLY A 415 -5.62 15.24 -17.78
CA GLY A 415 -6.50 16.38 -17.65
C GLY A 415 -5.72 17.68 -17.53
N GLU A 416 -6.33 18.80 -17.93
CA GLU A 416 -5.90 20.10 -17.44
C GLU A 416 -6.20 20.08 -15.92
N PRO A 417 -5.22 20.23 -15.01
CA PRO A 417 -5.54 20.52 -13.62
C PRO A 417 -6.49 21.71 -13.64
N GLY A 418 -7.68 21.56 -13.03
CA GLY A 418 -8.81 22.48 -13.23
C GLY A 418 -8.36 23.92 -13.39
N GLU A 419 -8.71 24.55 -14.52
CA GLU A 419 -8.14 25.82 -14.93
C GLU A 419 -8.13 26.84 -13.77
N PRO A 420 -7.09 27.69 -13.68
CA PRO A 420 -7.05 28.83 -12.77
C PRO A 420 -8.39 29.62 -12.77
N GLY A 421 -9.28 29.38 -11.81
CA GLY A 421 -10.60 30.02 -11.73
C GLY A 421 -11.83 29.13 -11.93
N GLU A 422 -11.68 27.82 -12.08
CA GLU A 422 -12.76 26.84 -11.90
C GLU A 422 -13.27 26.85 -10.43
N PRO A 423 -14.56 26.59 -10.14
CA PRO A 423 -15.10 26.63 -8.78
C PRO A 423 -14.43 25.60 -7.87
N GLY A 424 -13.40 26.01 -7.13
CA GLY A 424 -12.74 25.19 -6.10
C GLY A 424 -11.21 25.22 -6.12
N THR A 425 -10.56 25.53 -7.24
CA THR A 425 -9.09 25.65 -7.36
C THR A 425 -8.67 27.10 -7.61
N PRO A 426 -7.80 27.69 -6.77
CA PRO A 426 -7.42 29.09 -6.94
C PRO A 426 -6.47 29.30 -8.11
N GLU A 427 -6.55 30.49 -8.72
CA GLU A 427 -5.62 30.91 -9.76
C GLU A 427 -4.17 30.83 -9.25
N LEU A 428 -3.29 30.10 -9.96
CA LEU A 428 -1.86 30.03 -9.65
C LEU A 428 -1.01 30.79 -10.67
N ASP A 429 -1.54 31.05 -11.87
CA ASP A 429 -0.79 31.59 -13.00
C ASP A 429 -0.73 33.11 -13.01
N PHE A 430 0.19 33.65 -12.21
CA PHE A 430 0.40 35.09 -12.16
C PHE A 430 1.56 35.55 -13.04
N PRO A 431 1.45 36.71 -13.70
CA PRO A 431 2.57 37.29 -14.45
C PRO A 431 3.76 37.65 -13.55
N SER A 432 3.53 37.81 -12.24
CA SER A 432 4.55 37.97 -11.21
C SER A 432 3.99 37.62 -9.84
N TYR A 433 4.85 37.15 -8.92
CA TYR A 433 4.49 36.84 -7.55
C TYR A 433 4.96 37.95 -6.61
N SER A 434 4.01 38.66 -5.99
CA SER A 434 4.28 39.82 -5.13
C SER A 434 4.70 39.39 -3.72
N THR A 435 5.38 40.29 -3.00
CA THR A 435 5.69 40.04 -1.59
C THR A 435 4.43 40.11 -0.75
N LEU A 436 4.04 38.98 -0.14
CA LEU A 436 2.91 38.90 0.77
C LEU A 436 3.35 38.87 2.23
N ARG A 437 2.50 39.38 3.11
CA ARG A 437 2.66 39.42 4.57
C ARG A 437 1.30 39.61 5.23
N SER A 438 1.25 39.45 6.54
CA SER A 438 0.08 39.74 7.37
C SER A 438 -0.62 41.05 6.94
N GLY A 439 -1.93 40.96 6.69
CA GLY A 439 -2.76 42.04 6.15
C GLY A 439 -2.83 42.15 4.61
N SER A 440 -2.09 41.33 3.87
CA SER A 440 -2.27 41.18 2.42
C SER A 440 -3.61 40.49 2.11
N SER A 441 -4.18 40.74 0.93
CA SER A 441 -5.40 40.06 0.48
C SER A 441 -5.45 39.91 -1.04
N GLY A 442 -6.33 39.03 -1.53
CA GLY A 442 -6.61 38.82 -2.96
C GLY A 442 -6.09 37.48 -3.50
N ALA A 443 -6.14 37.31 -4.82
CA ALA A 443 -5.90 36.02 -5.50
C ALA A 443 -4.56 35.36 -5.15
N GLN A 444 -3.48 36.13 -4.98
CA GLN A 444 -2.19 35.56 -4.57
C GLN A 444 -2.16 35.09 -3.12
N VAL A 445 -2.99 35.65 -2.24
CA VAL A 445 -3.16 35.12 -0.88
C VAL A 445 -3.98 33.84 -0.91
N THR A 446 -4.99 33.76 -1.76
CA THR A 446 -5.76 32.53 -2.00
C THR A 446 -4.85 31.41 -2.52
N ALA A 447 -4.00 31.71 -3.51
CA ALA A 447 -2.98 30.79 -4.02
C ALA A 447 -1.98 30.36 -2.94
N LEU A 448 -1.52 31.30 -2.12
CA LEU A 448 -0.62 31.03 -0.99
C LEU A 448 -1.26 30.05 0.00
N GLN A 449 -2.48 30.33 0.46
CA GLN A 449 -3.18 29.50 1.43
C GLN A 449 -3.41 28.09 0.90
N TYR A 450 -3.82 27.97 -0.37
CA TYR A 450 -3.95 26.68 -1.04
C TYR A 450 -2.64 25.92 -1.09
N LEU A 451 -1.56 26.54 -1.59
CA LEU A 451 -0.25 25.88 -1.68
C LEU A 451 0.31 25.50 -0.31
N LEU A 452 0.08 26.30 0.73
CA LEU A 452 0.46 25.96 2.11
C LEU A 452 -0.27 24.73 2.61
N ASN A 453 -1.60 24.68 2.44
CA ASN A 453 -2.40 23.53 2.84
C ASN A 453 -1.98 22.25 2.10
N GLN A 454 -1.71 22.35 0.80
CA GLN A 454 -1.16 21.24 -0.02
C GLN A 454 0.27 20.82 0.41
N ASN A 455 0.99 21.66 1.15
CA ASN A 455 2.30 21.35 1.72
C ASN A 455 2.22 20.99 3.22
N GLY A 456 1.04 20.56 3.68
CA GLY A 456 0.80 20.13 5.06
C GLY A 456 0.89 21.26 6.10
N GLN A 457 0.80 22.53 5.67
CA GLN A 457 0.80 23.69 6.57
C GLN A 457 -0.63 24.19 6.74
N ASP A 458 -1.15 24.17 7.97
CA ASP A 458 -2.50 24.65 8.25
C ASP A 458 -2.59 26.18 8.14
N ALA A 459 -2.92 26.66 6.94
CA ALA A 459 -3.18 28.07 6.66
C ALA A 459 -4.63 28.48 6.97
N GLY A 460 -5.46 27.54 7.45
CA GLY A 460 -6.90 27.70 7.62
C GLY A 460 -7.67 27.71 6.30
N THR A 461 -8.86 28.31 6.34
CA THR A 461 -9.72 28.47 5.17
C THR A 461 -9.02 29.30 4.09
N VAL A 462 -9.15 28.86 2.84
CA VAL A 462 -8.66 29.57 1.64
C VAL A 462 -9.60 30.73 1.32
N ASP A 463 -9.50 31.81 2.09
CA ASP A 463 -10.40 32.98 2.05
C ASP A 463 -9.78 34.22 1.38
N GLY A 464 -8.52 34.12 0.95
CA GLY A 464 -7.78 35.22 0.35
C GLY A 464 -7.40 36.33 1.32
N GLN A 465 -7.42 36.09 2.64
CA GLN A 465 -7.01 37.03 3.68
C GLN A 465 -5.79 36.52 4.44
N PHE A 466 -4.68 37.27 4.39
CA PHE A 466 -3.45 36.86 5.06
C PHE A 466 -3.55 37.22 6.55
N GLY A 467 -4.20 36.33 7.30
CA GLY A 467 -4.38 36.43 8.75
C GLY A 467 -3.31 35.66 9.56
N PRO A 468 -3.49 35.56 10.90
CA PRO A 468 -2.54 34.90 11.79
C PRO A 468 -2.29 33.42 11.48
N ALA A 469 -3.31 32.67 11.03
CA ALA A 469 -3.16 31.26 10.64
C ALA A 469 -2.26 31.13 9.41
N THR A 470 -2.51 31.93 8.37
CA THR A 470 -1.65 31.99 7.19
C THR A 470 -0.22 32.42 7.54
N GLU A 471 -0.03 33.37 8.46
CA GLU A 471 1.32 33.75 8.91
C GLU A 471 2.05 32.61 9.63
N ALA A 472 1.35 31.89 10.51
CA ALA A 472 1.89 30.72 11.19
C ALA A 472 2.29 29.63 10.19
N ALA A 473 1.41 29.33 9.22
CA ALA A 473 1.68 28.38 8.14
C ALA A 473 2.88 28.78 7.28
N VAL A 474 3.01 30.06 6.93
CA VAL A 474 4.21 30.56 6.21
C VAL A 474 5.47 30.34 7.02
N ARG A 475 5.46 30.65 8.32
CA ARG A 475 6.62 30.42 9.20
C ARG A 475 6.97 28.94 9.34
N GLY A 476 5.95 28.08 9.42
CA GLY A 476 6.09 26.62 9.42
C GLY A 476 6.74 26.14 8.12
N PHE A 477 6.21 26.55 6.98
CA PHE A 477 6.75 26.23 5.66
C PHE A 477 8.21 26.69 5.51
N GLN A 478 8.50 27.95 5.85
CA GLN A 478 9.84 28.52 5.79
C GLN A 478 10.82 27.72 6.64
N THR A 479 10.41 27.33 7.86
CA THR A 479 11.23 26.49 8.75
C THR A 479 11.49 25.11 8.12
N ALA A 480 10.45 24.46 7.61
CA ALA A 480 10.54 23.13 6.97
C ALA A 480 11.46 23.14 5.73
N LYS A 481 11.51 24.25 4.99
CA LYS A 481 12.39 24.41 3.81
C LYS A 481 13.76 25.01 4.12
N GLY A 482 14.08 25.28 5.39
CA GLY A 482 15.35 25.90 5.79
C GLY A 482 15.52 27.35 5.34
N LEU A 483 14.41 28.06 5.08
CA LEU A 483 14.36 29.47 4.75
C LEU A 483 14.31 30.33 6.02
N SER A 484 14.55 31.64 5.88
CA SER A 484 14.28 32.61 6.97
C SER A 484 12.80 32.56 7.36
N SER A 485 12.50 32.13 8.59
CA SER A 485 11.12 32.06 9.13
C SER A 485 10.61 33.42 9.60
N ASP A 486 10.53 34.37 8.68
CA ASP A 486 10.12 35.76 8.94
C ASP A 486 8.61 36.02 8.77
N GLY A 487 7.85 35.04 8.24
CA GLY A 487 6.43 35.17 7.96
C GLY A 487 6.11 36.00 6.71
N ILE A 488 7.12 36.36 5.92
CA ILE A 488 6.99 37.16 4.71
C ILE A 488 7.21 36.25 3.49
N VAL A 489 6.21 36.19 2.61
CA VAL A 489 6.29 35.41 1.38
C VAL A 489 6.98 36.26 0.31
N GLY A 490 8.31 36.20 0.32
CA GLY A 490 9.17 36.81 -0.68
C GLY A 490 9.48 35.86 -1.84
N ARG A 491 10.41 36.28 -2.70
CA ARG A 491 10.85 35.51 -3.87
C ARG A 491 11.21 34.06 -3.53
N GLN A 492 12.02 33.86 -2.50
CA GLN A 492 12.52 32.53 -2.11
C GLN A 492 11.38 31.62 -1.65
N THR A 493 10.46 32.13 -0.82
CA THR A 493 9.29 31.38 -0.35
C THR A 493 8.36 31.03 -1.51
N TRP A 494 8.10 31.96 -2.43
CA TRP A 494 7.33 31.66 -3.64
C TRP A 494 7.97 30.59 -4.52
N THR A 495 9.27 30.69 -4.78
CA THR A 495 9.98 29.67 -5.57
C THR A 495 9.84 28.28 -4.93
N ALA A 496 10.04 28.18 -3.62
CA ALA A 496 9.94 26.92 -2.90
C ALA A 496 8.51 26.34 -2.89
N LEU A 497 7.48 27.19 -2.68
CA LEU A 497 6.07 26.76 -2.73
C LEU A 497 5.68 26.27 -4.13
N LEU A 498 5.99 27.06 -5.15
CA LEU A 498 5.58 26.78 -6.54
C LEU A 498 6.34 25.61 -7.17
N SER A 499 7.46 25.17 -6.57
CA SER A 499 8.23 24.02 -7.06
C SER A 499 8.05 22.76 -6.22
N ALA A 500 7.20 22.78 -5.20
CA ALA A 500 6.92 21.63 -4.36
C ALA A 500 6.38 20.43 -5.17
N GLY A 501 6.66 19.22 -4.69
CA GLY A 501 6.26 17.94 -5.31
C GLY A 501 7.42 17.19 -5.99
N ALA A 502 7.07 16.24 -6.85
CA ALA A 502 8.02 15.31 -7.48
C ALA A 502 9.10 15.99 -8.34
N GLN A 503 10.32 15.46 -8.37
CA GLN A 503 11.45 16.01 -9.13
C GLN A 503 11.54 15.43 -10.57
N THR A 504 10.49 15.62 -11.36
CA THR A 504 10.36 15.07 -12.72
C THR A 504 11.47 15.56 -13.66
N SER A 505 12.09 14.67 -14.46
CA SER A 505 13.08 15.08 -15.46
C SER A 505 12.39 15.81 -16.62
N LEU A 506 12.70 17.10 -16.83
CA LEU A 506 12.11 17.91 -17.91
C LEU A 506 13.17 18.43 -18.87
N GLY A 507 12.79 18.55 -20.14
CA GLY A 507 13.62 19.13 -21.18
C GLY A 507 12.79 19.55 -22.39
N GLN A 508 13.46 19.94 -23.46
CA GLN A 508 12.78 20.42 -24.66
C GLN A 508 11.81 19.37 -25.22
N GLY A 509 10.54 19.75 -25.38
CA GLY A 509 9.47 18.87 -25.82
C GLY A 509 8.64 18.23 -24.71
N SER A 510 9.07 18.35 -23.44
CA SER A 510 8.19 18.04 -22.30
C SER A 510 6.96 18.95 -22.32
N THR A 511 5.82 18.43 -21.90
CA THR A 511 4.56 19.17 -21.78
C THR A 511 3.83 18.79 -20.50
N GLY A 512 2.86 19.60 -20.06
CA GLY A 512 1.99 19.29 -18.92
C GLY A 512 2.31 20.11 -17.66
N GLU A 513 1.67 19.74 -16.56
CA GLU A 513 1.68 20.50 -15.32
C GLU A 513 3.06 20.58 -14.67
N ALA A 514 3.94 19.57 -14.75
CA ALA A 514 5.31 19.72 -14.26
C ALA A 514 6.06 20.85 -14.97
N VAL A 515 5.75 21.09 -16.25
CA VAL A 515 6.28 22.23 -17.00
C VAL A 515 5.63 23.54 -16.56
N SER A 516 4.31 23.57 -16.35
CA SER A 516 3.61 24.76 -15.83
C SER A 516 4.14 25.15 -14.44
N ARG A 517 4.25 24.17 -13.53
CA ARG A 517 4.87 24.29 -12.21
C ARG A 517 6.30 24.83 -12.28
N LEU A 518 7.12 24.30 -13.18
CA LEU A 518 8.45 24.83 -13.45
C LEU A 518 8.38 26.29 -13.91
N GLN A 519 7.51 26.63 -14.86
CA GLN A 519 7.37 27.98 -15.41
C GLN A 519 6.91 28.98 -14.34
N ARG A 520 5.99 28.59 -13.43
CA ARG A 520 5.60 29.36 -12.24
C ARG A 520 6.78 29.58 -11.30
N ALA A 521 7.49 28.51 -10.94
CA ALA A 521 8.67 28.58 -10.07
C ALA A 521 9.79 29.44 -10.66
N LEU A 522 10.05 29.33 -11.97
CA LEU A 522 11.01 30.19 -12.68
C LEU A 522 10.56 31.65 -12.73
N THR A 523 9.26 31.91 -12.89
CA THR A 523 8.71 33.27 -12.82
C THR A 523 9.00 33.91 -11.47
N ALA A 524 8.78 33.18 -10.37
CA ALA A 524 9.16 33.63 -9.04
C ALA A 524 10.68 33.79 -8.93
N ALA A 525 11.47 32.75 -9.20
CA ALA A 525 12.91 32.72 -8.98
C ALA A 525 13.69 33.79 -9.76
N LEU A 526 13.33 34.00 -11.03
CA LEU A 526 13.99 34.98 -11.88
C LEU A 526 13.44 36.39 -11.64
N GLY A 527 12.21 36.52 -11.14
CA GLY A 527 11.53 37.80 -10.98
C GLY A 527 11.16 38.44 -12.31
N ARG A 528 10.96 37.62 -13.36
CA ARG A 528 10.46 38.00 -14.68
C ARG A 528 9.49 36.93 -15.14
N THR A 529 8.47 37.33 -15.90
CA THR A 529 7.47 36.38 -16.42
C THR A 529 8.12 35.34 -17.33
N VAL A 530 7.83 34.07 -17.06
CA VAL A 530 7.98 32.95 -17.98
C VAL A 530 6.56 32.55 -18.37
N SER A 531 6.28 32.41 -19.67
CA SER A 531 4.97 31.94 -20.15
C SER A 531 4.61 30.65 -19.44
N VAL A 532 3.42 30.57 -18.84
CA VAL A 532 2.90 29.34 -18.25
C VAL A 532 1.91 28.74 -19.24
N ASP A 533 2.46 28.01 -20.20
CA ASP A 533 1.72 27.36 -21.29
C ASP A 533 1.82 25.84 -21.24
N GLY A 534 2.47 25.30 -20.18
CA GLY A 534 2.69 23.88 -20.02
C GLY A 534 3.57 23.28 -21.11
N GLN A 535 4.28 24.06 -21.93
CA GLN A 535 5.12 23.58 -23.01
C GLN A 535 6.59 23.94 -22.78
N PHE A 536 7.45 22.93 -22.71
CA PHE A 536 8.88 23.15 -22.54
C PHE A 536 9.52 23.47 -23.90
N GLY A 537 9.26 24.69 -24.35
CA GLY A 537 9.81 25.25 -25.58
C GLY A 537 11.18 25.92 -25.39
N PRO A 538 11.73 26.53 -26.45
CA PRO A 538 13.00 27.25 -26.39
C PRO A 538 13.05 28.36 -25.33
N LEU A 539 11.92 29.02 -25.05
CA LEU A 539 11.84 30.09 -24.03
C LEU A 539 11.95 29.54 -22.60
N THR A 540 11.28 28.42 -22.30
CA THR A 540 11.41 27.72 -21.01
C THR A 540 12.81 27.17 -20.83
N ARG A 541 13.39 26.57 -21.89
CA ARG A 541 14.79 26.13 -21.86
C ARG A 541 15.75 27.27 -21.53
N GLN A 542 15.58 28.43 -22.16
CA GLN A 542 16.38 29.61 -21.86
C GLN A 542 16.21 30.05 -20.40
N ALA A 543 14.99 30.07 -19.87
CA ALA A 543 14.74 30.41 -18.47
C ALA A 543 15.39 29.42 -17.49
N VAL A 544 15.40 28.13 -17.82
CA VAL A 544 16.13 27.09 -17.04
C VAL A 544 17.64 27.35 -17.07
N THR A 545 18.22 27.57 -18.25
CA THR A 545 19.65 27.89 -18.39
C THR A 545 20.04 29.16 -17.64
N ASP A 546 19.21 30.21 -17.69
CA ASP A 546 19.41 31.46 -16.95
C ASP A 546 19.38 31.20 -15.43
N TYR A 547 18.39 30.43 -14.97
CA TYR A 547 18.26 30.05 -13.57
C TYR A 547 19.49 29.27 -13.10
N GLN A 548 19.83 28.17 -13.78
CA GLN A 548 21.00 27.34 -13.48
C GLN A 548 22.28 28.17 -13.39
N SER A 549 22.53 29.01 -14.41
CA SER A 549 23.70 29.91 -14.45
C SER A 549 23.72 30.85 -13.25
N SER A 550 22.57 31.44 -12.90
CA SER A 550 22.46 32.37 -11.75
C SER A 550 22.66 31.69 -10.40
N ARG A 551 22.49 30.36 -10.32
CA ARG A 551 22.61 29.55 -9.09
C ARG A 551 23.91 28.74 -9.02
N GLY A 552 24.77 28.84 -10.04
CA GLY A 552 26.01 28.08 -10.12
C GLY A 552 25.78 26.58 -10.30
N LEU A 553 24.68 26.20 -10.96
CA LEU A 553 24.40 24.83 -11.41
C LEU A 553 24.95 24.65 -12.83
N ASP A 554 25.07 23.39 -13.27
CA ASP A 554 25.36 23.08 -14.67
C ASP A 554 24.23 23.62 -15.57
N ALA A 555 24.56 24.55 -16.46
CA ALA A 555 23.60 25.28 -17.28
C ALA A 555 23.24 24.53 -18.57
N ASP A 556 22.81 23.27 -18.44
CA ASP A 556 22.48 22.37 -19.54
C ASP A 556 21.09 22.60 -20.16
N GLY A 557 20.24 23.39 -19.50
CA GLY A 557 18.87 23.65 -19.90
C GLY A 557 17.93 22.46 -19.69
N LEU A 558 18.34 21.46 -18.91
CA LEU A 558 17.54 20.32 -18.46
C LEU A 558 17.18 20.48 -16.98
N VAL A 559 15.99 20.05 -16.61
CA VAL A 559 15.54 20.10 -15.21
C VAL A 559 15.61 18.70 -14.63
N GLY A 560 16.75 18.38 -14.02
CA GLY A 560 16.93 17.17 -13.21
C GLY A 560 16.88 17.45 -11.70
N PRO A 561 17.22 16.45 -10.87
CA PRO A 561 17.15 16.53 -9.40
C PRO A 561 17.88 17.74 -8.80
N GLN A 562 19.02 18.14 -9.36
CA GLN A 562 19.77 19.29 -8.86
C GLN A 562 19.04 20.62 -9.07
N THR A 563 18.39 20.79 -10.23
CA THR A 563 17.63 22.00 -10.56
C THR A 563 16.38 22.09 -9.69
N TRP A 564 15.64 20.98 -9.52
CA TRP A 564 14.50 20.91 -8.63
C TRP A 564 14.87 21.16 -7.17
N THR A 565 15.93 20.51 -6.68
CA THR A 565 16.42 20.73 -5.31
C THR A 565 16.75 22.19 -5.06
N ALA A 566 17.34 22.89 -6.03
CA ALA A 566 17.62 24.31 -5.90
C ALA A 566 16.34 25.16 -5.85
N LEU A 567 15.36 24.90 -6.73
CA LEU A 567 14.07 25.60 -6.73
C LEU A 567 13.31 25.36 -5.42
N GLN A 568 13.24 24.11 -4.97
CA GLN A 568 12.52 23.69 -3.75
C GLN A 568 13.16 24.23 -2.47
N ALA A 569 14.47 24.50 -2.49
CA ALA A 569 15.19 25.22 -1.44
C ALA A 569 15.05 26.75 -1.56
N GLY A 570 14.22 27.27 -2.47
CA GLY A 570 13.97 28.69 -2.69
C GLY A 570 15.17 29.47 -3.24
N ARG A 571 16.15 28.79 -3.87
CA ARG A 571 17.42 29.41 -4.27
C ARG A 571 17.28 30.40 -5.41
#